data_AF-A0A9E1U488-F1
#
_entry.id   AF-A0A9E1U488-F1
#
_cell.length_a   1.000
_cell.length_b   1.000
_cell.length_c   1.000
_cell.angle_alpha   90.00
_cell.angle_beta   90.00
_cell.angle_gamma   90.00
#
_symmetry.space_group_name_H-M   'P 1'
#
loop_
_entity.id
_entity.type
_entity.pdbx_description
1 polymer ?
#
loop_
_entity_poly.entity_id
_entity_poly.type
_entity_poly.pdbx_seq_one_letter_code
_entity_poly.pdbx_strand_id
1 'polypeptide(L)'
;KADGDQKTLAQRAVREYRNALQLLKPTRASWKAKVLQCSALEQTGLVELWEVMQDFREMLKTSGEWEEHRSHQAVRWMWSLIDEELRQSFRKHSQIQADIPRVEKAIRQGKQLPTRAARSLLDVWFSSKIPGK
;
A
#
# COMPACT_ATOMS: atom_id res chain seq x y z
N LYS A 1 -13.37 19.48 4.87
CA LYS A 1 -12.16 20.33 5.07
C LYS A 1 -12.49 21.32 6.19
N ALA A 2 -11.52 21.94 6.86
CA ALA A 2 -11.82 22.79 8.03
C ALA A 2 -12.04 24.26 7.64
N ASP A 3 -12.87 24.52 6.62
CA ASP A 3 -13.16 25.83 6.05
C ASP A 3 -14.66 26.15 6.13
N GLY A 4 -15.01 27.42 6.30
CA GLY A 4 -16.40 27.92 6.31
C GLY A 4 -17.36 27.08 7.16
N ASP A 5 -18.49 26.68 6.58
CA ASP A 5 -19.54 25.89 7.24
C ASP A 5 -19.09 24.48 7.66
N GLN A 6 -17.99 23.96 7.09
CA GLN A 6 -17.47 22.64 7.42
C GLN A 6 -16.58 22.63 8.67
N LYS A 7 -16.26 23.78 9.24
CA LYS A 7 -15.38 23.89 10.41
C LYS A 7 -15.91 23.10 11.61
N THR A 8 -17.20 23.18 11.92
CA THR A 8 -17.80 22.44 13.03
C THR A 8 -17.79 20.93 12.80
N LEU A 9 -18.02 20.49 11.55
CA LEU A 9 -17.92 19.07 11.18
C LEU A 9 -16.48 18.56 11.30
N ALA A 10 -15.49 19.37 10.89
CA ALA A 10 -14.07 19.03 11.03
C ALA A 10 -13.66 18.90 12.50
N GLN A 11 -14.12 19.82 13.38
CA GLN A 11 -13.87 19.74 14.82
C GLN A 11 -14.46 18.46 15.44
N ARG A 12 -15.68 18.08 15.03
CA ARG A 12 -16.32 16.84 15.45
C ARG A 12 -15.50 15.63 15.02
N ALA A 13 -15.10 15.56 13.75
CA ALA A 13 -14.27 14.49 13.23
C ALA A 13 -12.94 14.38 13.99
N VAL A 14 -12.26 15.51 14.28
CA VAL A 14 -11.03 15.51 15.09
C VAL A 14 -11.27 14.85 16.45
N ARG A 15 -12.36 15.17 17.14
CA ARG A 15 -12.70 14.57 18.43
C ARG A 15 -12.94 13.06 18.30
N GLU A 16 -13.71 12.65 17.30
CA GLU A 16 -14.01 11.24 17.05
C GLU A 16 -12.73 10.43 16.77
N TYR A 17 -11.83 10.94 15.92
CA TYR A 17 -10.54 10.29 15.65
C TYR A 17 -9.61 10.27 16.87
N ARG A 18 -9.55 11.34 17.67
CA ARG A 18 -8.76 11.34 18.92
C ARG A 18 -9.23 10.25 19.88
N ASN A 19 -10.55 10.12 20.05
CA ASN A 19 -11.12 9.08 20.90
C ASN A 19 -10.82 7.68 20.34
N ALA A 20 -10.97 7.48 19.03
CA ALA A 20 -10.67 6.20 18.39
C ALA A 20 -9.19 5.81 18.56
N LEU A 21 -8.26 6.74 18.38
CA LEU A 21 -6.82 6.47 18.54
C LEU A 21 -6.43 6.07 19.96
N GLN A 22 -7.17 6.53 20.99
CA GLN A 22 -6.94 6.10 22.37
C GLN A 22 -7.31 4.63 22.61
N LEU A 23 -8.20 4.07 21.79
CA LEU A 23 -8.61 2.66 21.87
C LEU A 23 -7.64 1.72 21.13
N LEU A 24 -6.77 2.26 20.28
CA LEU A 24 -5.84 1.48 19.47
C LEU A 24 -4.49 1.34 20.17
N LYS A 25 -3.86 0.17 20.00
CA LYS A 25 -2.45 0.00 20.38
C LYS A 25 -1.60 0.96 19.54
N PRO A 26 -0.75 1.80 20.15
CA PRO A 26 0.14 2.67 19.40
C PRO A 26 1.03 1.86 18.46
N THR A 27 1.15 2.28 17.21
CA THR A 27 2.08 1.66 16.25
C THR A 27 3.54 1.79 16.72
N ARG A 28 3.83 2.83 17.52
CA ARG A 28 5.14 3.09 18.13
C ARG A 28 4.95 3.49 19.58
N ALA A 29 5.72 2.89 20.49
CA ALA A 29 5.63 3.21 21.92
C ALA A 29 6.05 4.67 22.21
N SER A 30 6.99 5.20 21.42
CA SER A 30 7.57 6.54 21.50
C SER A 30 6.70 7.65 20.88
N TRP A 31 5.60 7.31 20.19
CA TRP A 31 4.78 8.30 19.48
C TRP A 31 3.28 8.11 19.67
N LYS A 32 2.63 9.17 20.16
CA LYS A 32 1.17 9.27 20.17
C LYS A 32 0.73 10.06 18.95
N ALA A 33 -0.04 9.41 18.07
CA ALA A 33 -0.57 10.06 16.87
C ALA A 33 -1.43 11.28 17.25
N LYS A 34 -1.07 12.45 16.70
CA LYS A 34 -1.80 13.71 16.88
C LYS A 34 -2.85 13.85 15.76
N VAL A 35 -4.07 14.25 16.11
CA VAL A 35 -5.12 14.58 15.14
C VAL A 35 -5.32 16.08 15.14
N LEU A 36 -5.11 16.70 13.98
CA LEU A 36 -5.22 18.13 13.75
C LEU A 36 -6.27 18.39 12.67
N GLN A 37 -6.77 19.63 12.65
CA GLN A 37 -7.56 20.16 11.54
C GLN A 37 -6.73 21.22 10.85
N CYS A 38 -6.83 21.30 9.54
CA CYS A 38 -6.24 22.38 8.76
C CYS A 38 -7.18 22.77 7.61
N SER A 39 -7.00 24.00 7.13
CA SER A 39 -7.59 24.49 5.89
C SER A 39 -6.47 25.04 5.02
N ALA A 40 -6.27 24.41 3.87
CA ALA A 40 -5.35 24.95 2.87
C ALA A 40 -5.90 26.26 2.25
N LEU A 41 -7.22 26.38 2.17
CA LEU A 41 -7.89 27.55 1.61
C LEU A 41 -7.76 28.78 2.52
N GLU A 42 -7.96 28.58 3.83
CA GLU A 42 -7.85 29.65 4.84
C GLU A 42 -6.44 29.72 5.45
N GLN A 43 -5.52 28.86 5.01
CA GLN A 43 -4.14 28.73 5.51
C GLN A 43 -4.04 28.48 7.04
N THR A 44 -5.05 27.85 7.62
CA THR A 44 -5.10 27.56 9.07
C THR A 44 -4.60 26.15 9.38
N GLY A 45 -3.90 25.97 10.50
CA GLY A 45 -3.44 24.65 10.98
C GLY A 45 -2.25 24.07 10.21
N LEU A 46 -1.70 24.78 9.21
CA LEU A 46 -0.61 24.30 8.37
C LEU A 46 0.75 24.37 9.09
N VAL A 47 0.98 25.42 9.88
CA VAL A 47 2.22 25.60 10.64
C VAL A 47 2.31 24.53 11.73
N GLU A 48 1.23 24.33 12.48
CA GLU A 48 1.15 23.31 13.53
C GLU A 48 1.27 21.90 12.95
N LEU A 49 0.69 21.64 11.78
CA LEU A 49 0.87 20.38 11.06
C LEU A 49 2.35 20.15 10.72
N TRP A 50 3.03 21.18 10.21
CA TRP A 50 4.45 21.09 9.86
C TRP A 50 5.33 20.83 11.07
N GLU A 51 5.10 21.53 12.19
CA GLU A 51 5.81 21.31 13.45
C GLU A 51 5.64 19.86 13.93
N VAL A 52 4.41 19.33 13.91
CA VAL A 52 4.15 17.93 14.27
C VAL A 52 4.88 16.95 13.35
N MET A 53 5.01 17.26 12.06
CA MET A 53 5.78 16.44 11.12
C MET A 53 7.28 16.46 11.45
N GLN A 54 7.83 17.61 11.83
CA GLN A 54 9.24 17.72 12.26
C GLN A 54 9.49 16.98 13.56
N ASP A 55 8.63 17.15 14.58
CA ASP A 55 8.70 16.42 15.85
C ASP A 55 8.76 14.91 15.61
N PHE A 56 7.88 14.41 14.73
CA PHE A 56 7.82 12.99 14.40
C PHE A 56 9.09 12.51 13.71
N ARG A 57 9.58 13.27 12.73
CA ARG A 57 10.82 12.96 12.02
C ARG A 57 12.00 12.90 12.98
N GLU A 58 12.10 13.85 13.90
CA GLU A 58 13.23 13.91 14.82
C GLU A 58 13.17 12.82 15.88
N MET A 59 11.97 12.47 16.36
CA MET A 59 11.77 11.28 17.19
C MET A 59 12.21 9.99 16.48
N LEU A 60 11.88 9.82 15.19
CA LEU A 60 12.31 8.66 14.42
C LEU A 60 13.83 8.62 14.22
N LYS A 61 14.47 9.78 14.03
CA LYS A 61 15.93 9.83 13.87
C LYS A 61 16.65 9.54 15.19
N THR A 62 16.20 10.11 16.30
CA THR A 62 16.84 9.93 17.61
C THR A 62 16.66 8.51 18.13
N SER A 63 15.55 7.84 17.81
CA SER A 63 15.32 6.43 18.13
C SER A 63 16.05 5.45 17.21
N GLY A 64 16.61 5.90 16.08
CA GLY A 64 17.19 5.04 15.04
C GLY A 64 16.18 4.38 14.10
N GLU A 65 14.88 4.43 14.44
CA GLU A 65 13.79 3.86 13.63
C GLU A 65 13.73 4.43 12.21
N TRP A 66 14.20 5.67 12.01
CA TRP A 66 14.18 6.33 10.70
C TRP A 66 14.97 5.55 9.63
N GLU A 67 16.20 5.12 9.95
CA GLU A 67 17.04 4.40 9.00
C GLU A 67 16.55 2.97 8.79
N GLU A 68 16.17 2.31 9.87
CA GLU A 68 15.60 0.97 9.83
C GLU A 68 14.35 0.93 8.95
N HIS A 69 13.41 1.86 9.13
CA HIS A 69 12.20 1.92 8.32
C HIS A 69 12.48 2.15 6.84
N ARG A 70 13.45 3.03 6.51
CA ARG A 70 13.82 3.30 5.12
C ARG A 70 14.45 2.09 4.46
N SER A 71 15.34 1.38 5.15
CA SER A 71 15.92 0.13 4.67
C SER A 71 14.84 -0.92 4.38
N HIS A 72 13.92 -1.14 5.33
CA HIS A 72 12.78 -2.05 5.13
C HIS A 72 11.86 -1.62 3.97
N GLN A 73 11.62 -0.31 3.80
CA GLN A 73 10.86 0.22 2.68
C GLN A 73 11.56 -0.03 1.34
N ALA A 74 12.88 0.19 1.27
CA ALA A 74 13.66 -0.07 0.07
C ALA A 74 13.61 -1.54 -0.35
N VAL A 75 13.76 -2.46 0.61
CA VAL A 75 13.63 -3.91 0.35
C VAL A 75 12.23 -4.28 -0.12
N ARG A 76 11.17 -3.76 0.53
CA ARG A 76 9.78 -3.97 0.08
C ARG A 76 9.52 -3.40 -1.30
N TRP A 77 10.11 -2.25 -1.61
CA TRP A 77 9.99 -1.61 -2.91
C TRP A 77 10.65 -2.46 -3.99
N MET A 78 11.87 -2.97 -3.75
CA MET A 78 12.55 -3.92 -4.64
C MET A 78 11.67 -5.14 -4.95
N TRP A 79 11.06 -5.77 -3.93
CA TRP A 79 10.16 -6.90 -4.15
C TRP A 79 8.89 -6.52 -4.92
N SER A 80 8.35 -5.33 -4.69
CA SER A 80 7.18 -4.85 -5.44
C SER A 80 7.49 -4.68 -6.92
N LEU A 81 8.68 -4.17 -7.26
CA LEU A 81 9.15 -4.06 -8.64
C LEU A 81 9.34 -5.44 -9.28
N ILE A 82 9.94 -6.40 -8.56
CA ILE A 82 10.10 -7.78 -9.05
C ILE A 82 8.73 -8.40 -9.36
N ASP A 83 7.78 -8.31 -8.41
CA ASP A 83 6.43 -8.86 -8.59
C ASP A 83 5.68 -8.22 -9.76
N GLU A 84 5.81 -6.90 -9.91
CA GLU A 84 5.24 -6.17 -11.04
C GLU A 84 5.82 -6.64 -12.36
N GLU A 85 7.14 -6.70 -12.48
CA GLU A 85 7.81 -7.14 -13.71
C GLU A 85 7.50 -8.60 -14.05
N LEU A 86 7.46 -9.50 -13.07
CA LEU A 86 7.06 -10.90 -13.28
C LEU A 86 5.62 -10.99 -13.79
N ARG A 87 4.68 -10.25 -13.18
CA ARG A 87 3.27 -10.21 -13.62
C ARG A 87 3.13 -9.61 -15.02
N GLN A 88 3.85 -8.54 -15.31
CA GLN A 88 3.84 -7.91 -16.62
C GLN A 88 4.42 -8.84 -17.69
N SER A 89 5.57 -9.46 -17.41
CA SER A 89 6.23 -10.42 -18.31
C SER A 89 5.34 -11.64 -18.60
N PHE A 90 4.67 -12.17 -17.59
CA PHE A 90 3.69 -13.25 -17.74
C PHE A 90 2.50 -12.82 -18.62
N ARG A 91 1.91 -11.65 -18.35
CA ARG A 91 0.76 -11.14 -19.11
C ARG A 91 1.10 -10.70 -20.54
N LYS A 92 2.36 -10.34 -20.83
CA LYS A 92 2.83 -9.96 -22.17
C LYS A 92 3.20 -11.17 -23.04
N HIS A 93 3.24 -12.37 -22.48
CA HIS A 93 3.56 -13.58 -23.24
C HIS A 93 2.42 -13.95 -24.19
N SER A 94 2.69 -14.00 -25.50
CA SER A 94 1.69 -14.17 -26.56
C SER A 94 0.78 -15.39 -26.37
N GLN A 95 1.35 -16.55 -26.06
CA GLN A 95 0.57 -17.78 -25.83
C GLN A 95 -0.32 -17.66 -24.59
N ILE A 96 0.14 -16.98 -23.54
CA ILE A 96 -0.63 -16.80 -22.30
C ILE A 96 -1.79 -15.85 -22.54
N GLN A 97 -1.56 -14.76 -23.29
CA GLN A 97 -2.63 -13.85 -23.71
C GLN A 97 -3.73 -14.57 -24.49
N ALA A 98 -3.36 -15.52 -25.36
CA ALA A 98 -4.32 -16.33 -26.09
C ALA A 98 -5.07 -17.34 -25.20
N ASP A 99 -4.37 -17.97 -24.24
CA ASP A 99 -4.94 -19.04 -23.42
C ASP A 99 -5.78 -18.56 -22.23
N ILE A 100 -5.46 -17.40 -21.63
CA ILE A 100 -6.11 -16.88 -20.42
C ILE A 100 -7.65 -16.84 -20.54
N PRO A 101 -8.26 -16.27 -21.59
CA PRO A 101 -9.72 -16.19 -21.69
C PRO A 101 -10.41 -17.56 -21.69
N ARG A 102 -9.79 -18.54 -22.36
CA ARG A 102 -10.29 -19.92 -22.42
C ARG A 102 -10.18 -20.60 -21.06
N VAL A 103 -9.05 -20.44 -20.38
CA VAL A 103 -8.79 -21.02 -19.06
C VAL A 103 -9.74 -20.43 -18.00
N GLU A 104 -9.93 -19.11 -17.98
CA GLU A 104 -10.89 -18.47 -17.07
C GLU A 104 -12.31 -18.98 -17.30
N LYS A 105 -12.74 -19.13 -18.55
CA LYS A 105 -14.06 -19.68 -18.89
C LYS A 105 -14.21 -21.12 -18.37
N ALA A 106 -13.19 -21.96 -18.50
CA ALA A 106 -13.22 -23.32 -18.00
C ALA A 106 -13.32 -23.39 -16.45
N ILE A 107 -12.62 -22.50 -15.74
CA ILE A 107 -12.71 -22.39 -14.27
C ILE A 107 -14.12 -21.96 -13.85
N ARG A 108 -14.67 -20.90 -14.45
CA ARG A 108 -16.02 -20.41 -14.13
C ARG A 108 -17.11 -21.46 -14.39
N GLN A 109 -16.88 -22.37 -15.34
CA GLN A 109 -17.77 -23.49 -15.65
C GLN A 109 -17.52 -24.74 -14.79
N GLY A 110 -16.57 -24.71 -13.85
CA GLY A 110 -16.21 -25.88 -13.03
C GLY A 110 -15.50 -27.00 -13.78
N LYS A 111 -15.06 -26.76 -15.03
CA LYS A 111 -14.40 -27.75 -15.89
C LYS A 111 -12.89 -27.88 -15.65
N GLN A 112 -12.31 -26.93 -14.94
CA GLN A 112 -10.88 -26.93 -14.61
C GLN A 112 -10.66 -26.33 -13.22
N LEU A 113 -9.81 -26.97 -12.42
CA LEU A 113 -9.41 -26.47 -11.10
C LEU A 113 -8.47 -25.25 -11.23
N PRO A 114 -8.66 -24.17 -10.44
CA PRO A 114 -7.80 -22.99 -10.47
C PRO A 114 -6.30 -23.31 -10.29
N THR A 115 -5.98 -24.25 -9.40
CA THR A 115 -4.60 -24.68 -9.12
C THR A 115 -3.92 -25.31 -10.34
N ARG A 116 -4.64 -26.21 -11.05
CA ARG A 116 -4.15 -26.85 -12.26
C ARG A 116 -4.02 -25.86 -13.42
N ALA A 117 -4.98 -24.94 -13.55
CA ALA A 117 -4.94 -23.86 -14.52
C ALA A 117 -3.73 -22.93 -14.34
N ALA A 118 -3.50 -22.46 -13.11
CA ALA A 118 -2.36 -21.61 -12.79
C ALA A 118 -1.04 -22.30 -13.10
N ARG A 119 -0.87 -23.57 -12.68
CA ARG A 119 0.35 -24.34 -12.98
C ARG A 119 0.59 -24.52 -14.47
N SER A 120 -0.44 -24.87 -15.23
CA SER A 120 -0.33 -25.05 -16.69
C SER A 120 0.10 -23.76 -17.40
N LEU A 121 -0.43 -22.59 -17.01
CA LEU A 121 -0.03 -21.32 -17.61
C LEU A 121 1.39 -20.92 -17.21
N LEU A 122 1.80 -21.20 -15.96
CA LEU A 122 3.16 -20.97 -15.50
C LEU A 122 4.17 -21.88 -16.23
N ASP A 123 3.84 -23.15 -16.47
CA ASP A 123 4.70 -24.08 -17.20
C ASP A 123 4.95 -23.56 -18.64
N VAL A 124 3.90 -23.08 -19.33
CA VAL A 124 4.02 -22.42 -20.65
C VAL A 124 4.94 -21.21 -20.60
N TRP A 125 4.83 -20.39 -19.57
CA TRP A 125 5.68 -19.21 -19.38
C TRP A 125 7.15 -19.56 -19.12
N PHE A 126 7.41 -20.58 -18.30
CA PHE A 126 8.77 -21.00 -17.97
C PHE A 126 9.47 -21.65 -19.17
N SER A 127 8.75 -22.48 -19.94
CA SER A 127 9.30 -23.14 -21.14
C SER A 127 9.77 -22.15 -22.22
N SER A 128 9.19 -20.95 -22.30
CA SER A 128 9.63 -19.94 -23.27
C SER A 128 10.77 -19.05 -22.76
N LYS A 129 11.00 -19.00 -21.45
CA LYS A 129 12.04 -18.17 -20.81
C LYS A 129 13.31 -18.93 -20.47
N ILE A 130 13.26 -20.25 -20.36
CA ILE A 130 14.41 -21.11 -20.04
C ILE A 130 14.60 -22.10 -21.21
N PRO A 131 15.42 -21.78 -22.23
CA PRO A 131 15.78 -22.74 -23.26
C PRO A 131 16.74 -23.78 -22.65
N GLY A 132 16.23 -24.97 -22.31
CA GLY A 132 17.06 -26.07 -21.78
C GLY A 132 16.44 -26.88 -20.65
N LYS A 133 15.28 -27.47 -20.90
CA LYS A 133 15.04 -28.88 -20.56
C LYS A 133 14.58 -29.59 -21.83
#